data_AF-A0A519ZBI3-F1
#
_entry.id   AF-A0A519ZBI3-F1
#
_cell.length_a   1.000
_cell.length_b   1.000
_cell.length_c   1.000
_cell.angle_alpha   90.00
_cell.angle_beta   90.00
_cell.angle_gamma   90.00
#
_symmetry.space_group_name_H-M   'P 1'
#
loop_
_entity.id
_entity.type
_entity.pdbx_description
1 polymer ?
#
loop_
_entity_poly.entity_id
_entity_poly.type
_entity_poly.pdbx_seq_one_letter_code
_entity_poly.pdbx_strand_id
1 'polypeptide(L)' 'TAFLSAARARGCRVQVGTDMLFEQIPAYLEYFRLPTTTADVLRSVARLAD' A
#
# COMPACT_ATOMS: atom_id res chain seq x y z
N THR A 1 -2.58 -4.24 -15.85
CA THR A 1 -1.43 -4.75 -16.64
C THR A 1 -1.46 -6.27 -16.68
N ALA A 2 -0.80 -6.91 -17.65
CA ALA A 2 -0.80 -8.38 -17.81
C ALA A 2 -0.36 -9.12 -16.52
N PHE A 3 0.64 -8.59 -15.82
CA PHE A 3 1.12 -9.15 -14.55
C PHE A 3 0.03 -9.17 -13.45
N LEU A 4 -0.68 -8.05 -13.25
CA LEU A 4 -1.76 -7.98 -12.26
C LEU A 4 -2.95 -8.88 -12.61
N SER A 5 -3.24 -9.05 -13.91
CA SER A 5 -4.28 -9.96 -14.38
C SER A 5 -3.92 -11.42 -14.07
N ALA A 6 -2.67 -11.82 -14.31
CA ALA A 6 -2.19 -13.16 -13.96
C ALA A 6 -2.22 -13.41 -12.45
N ALA A 7 -1.88 -12.41 -11.62
CA ALA A 7 -1.99 -12.50 -10.16
C ALA A 7 -3.46 -12.69 -9.71
N ARG A 8 -4.40 -11.90 -10.26
CA ARG A 8 -5.83 -12.07 -9.99
C ARG A 8 -6.37 -13.45 -10.39
N ALA A 9 -5.94 -13.98 -11.55
CA ALA A 9 -6.34 -15.31 -12.01
C ALA A 9 -5.88 -16.43 -11.06
N ARG A 10 -4.83 -16.20 -10.27
CA ARG A 10 -4.34 -17.12 -9.23
C ARG A 10 -5.00 -16.89 -7.86
N GLY A 11 -6.00 -16.01 -7.77
CA GLY A 11 -6.68 -15.65 -6.52
C GLY A 11 -5.90 -14.68 -5.63
N CYS A 12 -4.81 -14.10 -6.12
CA CYS A 12 -4.05 -13.12 -5.34
C CYS A 12 -4.83 -11.82 -5.19
N ARG A 13 -4.81 -11.25 -3.99
CA ARG A 13 -5.21 -9.85 -3.78
C ARG A 13 -4.18 -8.95 -4.46
N VAL A 14 -4.66 -7.90 -5.13
CA VAL A 14 -3.80 -6.90 -5.77
C VAL A 14 -4.24 -5.51 -5.33
N GLN A 15 -3.28 -4.66 -5.03
CA GLN A 15 -3.47 -3.22 -4.83
C GLN A 15 -2.70 -2.46 -5.90
N VAL A 16 -3.23 -1.32 -6.30
CA VAL A 16 -2.73 -0.54 -7.44
C VAL A 16 -2.34 0.85 -6.95
N GLY A 17 -1.24 1.38 -7.49
CA GLY A 17 -0.85 2.77 -7.27
C GLY A 17 -0.57 3.11 -5.80
N THR A 18 -0.98 4.32 -5.40
CA THR A 18 -0.69 4.88 -4.08
C THR A 18 -1.32 4.09 -2.93
N ASP A 19 -2.41 3.35 -3.17
CA ASP A 19 -3.01 2.50 -2.13
C ASP A 19 -2.09 1.39 -1.66
N MET A 20 -1.24 0.86 -2.53
CA MET A 20 -0.21 -0.10 -2.13
C MET A 20 0.79 0.53 -1.16
N LEU A 21 1.14 1.81 -1.37
CA LEU A 21 2.11 2.52 -0.54
C LEU A 21 1.55 2.72 0.88
N PHE A 22 0.27 3.03 1.02
CA PHE A 22 -0.36 3.19 2.35
C PHE A 22 -0.32 1.90 3.18
N GLU A 23 -0.42 0.73 2.56
CA GLU A 23 -0.26 -0.55 3.26
C GLU A 23 1.22 -0.92 3.52
N GLN A 24 2.15 -0.43 2.70
CA GLN A 24 3.59 -0.73 2.84
C GLN A 24 4.30 0.14 3.88
N ILE A 25 3.93 1.41 4.01
CA ILE A 25 4.59 2.36 4.93
C ILE A 25 4.63 1.84 6.38
N PRO A 26 3.55 1.28 6.97
CA PRO A 26 3.59 0.72 8.31
C PRO A 26 4.66 -0.37 8.49
N ALA A 27 4.79 -1.27 7.50
CA ALA A 27 5.78 -2.35 7.53
C ALA A 27 7.22 -1.80 7.44
N TYR A 28 7.44 -0.73 6.66
CA TYR A 28 8.74 -0.08 6.61
C TYR A 28 9.09 0.65 7.91
N LEU A 29 8.13 1.34 8.54
CA LEU A 29 8.36 1.99 9.83
C LEU A 29 8.74 0.95 10.90
N GLU A 30 8.07 -0.20 10.92
CA GLU A 30 8.42 -1.32 11.80
C GLU A 30 9.83 -1.86 11.51
N TYR A 31 10.14 -2.12 10.23
CA TYR A 31 11.47 -2.59 9.81
C TYR A 31 12.60 -1.65 10.25
N PHE A 32 12.40 -0.34 10.14
CA PHE A 32 13.37 0.68 10.56
C PHE A 32 13.28 1.04 12.05
N ARG A 33 12.44 0.35 12.83
CA ARG A 33 12.27 0.55 14.29
C ARG A 33 11.81 1.97 14.64
N LEU A 34 11.00 2.58 13.77
CA LEU A 34 10.37 3.87 13.96
C LEU A 34 8.94 3.70 14.52
N PRO A 35 8.35 4.74 15.14
CA PRO A 35 6.92 4.74 15.46
C PRO A 35 6.09 4.49 14.19
N THR A 36 5.11 3.57 14.29
CA THR A 36 4.30 3.13 13.15
C THR A 36 2.98 3.91 13.02
N THR A 37 2.20 3.59 12.00
CA THR A 37 0.90 4.18 11.68
C THR A 37 -0.01 3.16 10.98
N THR A 38 -1.20 3.57 10.53
CA THR A 38 -2.12 2.74 9.74
C THR A 38 -2.35 3.33 8.35
N ALA A 39 -2.76 2.49 7.40
CA ALA A 39 -3.12 2.94 6.06
C ALA A 39 -4.24 4.00 6.08
N ASP A 40 -5.23 3.85 6.97
CA ASP A 40 -6.33 4.82 7.10
C ASP A 40 -5.87 6.19 7.59
N VAL A 41 -4.95 6.23 8.57
CA VAL A 41 -4.35 7.49 9.02
C VAL A 41 -3.56 8.13 7.88
N LEU A 42 -2.77 7.35 7.14
CA LEU A 42 -2.01 7.88 6.00
C LEU A 42 -2.91 8.44 4.89
N ARG A 43 -4.01 7.76 4.56
CA ARG A 43 -5.02 8.26 3.60
C ARG A 43 -5.62 9.58 4.05
N SER A 44 -5.88 9.74 5.35
CA SER A 44 -6.51 10.95 5.89
C SER A 44 -5.62 12.21 5.79
N VAL A 45 -4.30 12.05 5.71
CA VAL A 45 -3.33 13.16 5.67
C VAL A 45 -2.63 13.32 4.32
N ALA A 46 -2.79 12.36 3.40
CA ALA A 46 -2.12 12.38 2.11
C ALA A 46 -2.59 13.54 1.24
N ARG A 47 -1.65 14.22 0.59
CA ARG A 47 -1.90 15.27 -0.40
C ARG A 47 -1.41 14.79 -1.76
N LEU A 48 -2.26 14.05 -2.45
CA LEU A 48 -1.97 13.53 -3.78
C LEU A 48 -2.38 14.58 -4.83
N ALA A 49 -1.60 14.71 -5.89
CA ALA A 49 -2.02 15.46 -7.07
C ALA A 49 -2.88 14.54 -7.96
N ASP A 50 -3.95 15.09 -8.52
CA ASP A 50 -4.81 14.42 -9.50
C ASP A 50 -4.08 14.14 -10.83
#